data_AF-A0A2P6QYY2-F1
#
_entry.id   AF-A0A2P6QYY2-F1
#
_cell.length_a   1.000
_cell.length_b   1.000
_cell.length_c   1.000
_cell.angle_alpha   90.00
_cell.angle_beta   90.00
_cell.angle_gamma   90.00
#
_symmetry.space_group_name_H-M   'P 1'
#
loop_
_entity.id
_entity.type
_entity.pdbx_description
1 polymer ?
#
loop_
_entity_poly.entity_id
_entity_poly.type
_entity_poly.pdbx_seq_one_letter_code
_entity_poly.pdbx_strand_id
1 'polypeptide(L)'
;MNSNFLHLATWERLLVILLSSIIFRDYIDSGSVYILAYSGGEVGVPYETYFPMPTPAKDKPWYSIEQGNVHITMISTEHDWTKNSEQYQWMKKDMASVDRSKTPLLIFMGHRPMYTSAPGFLSVDEKVVDKVEPLLLASKVDLALFGHVHNYERTCSIYKSQCMKLPCKDEAGIDTYDHSNYNAPMQAIILLDSINNSWSLSRHSEYGSLREHATRTDIKLEVSMYENLRLALHTVRHLRMDSMTFI
;
A
#
# COMPACT_ATOMS: atom_id res chain seq x y z
N MET A 1 -13.74 -10.81 -33.95
CA MET A 1 -13.58 -11.83 -32.88
C MET A 1 -12.84 -11.18 -31.71
N ASN A 2 -13.31 -11.43 -30.49
CA ASN A 2 -12.67 -11.15 -29.19
C ASN A 2 -11.83 -9.86 -29.05
N SER A 3 -12.51 -8.71 -29.01
CA SER A 3 -11.97 -7.51 -28.37
C SER A 3 -12.07 -7.65 -26.84
N ASN A 4 -11.07 -8.26 -26.20
CA ASN A 4 -10.99 -8.34 -24.74
C ASN A 4 -10.68 -6.97 -24.14
N PHE A 5 -11.70 -6.10 -24.04
CA PHE A 5 -11.63 -4.91 -23.20
C PHE A 5 -11.52 -5.36 -21.74
N LEU A 6 -10.31 -5.28 -21.20
CA LEU A 6 -10.08 -5.35 -19.77
C LEU A 6 -10.87 -4.22 -19.10
N HIS A 7 -11.90 -4.59 -18.33
CA HIS A 7 -12.61 -3.62 -17.50
C HIS A 7 -11.59 -2.97 -16.55
N LEU A 8 -11.50 -1.64 -16.59
CA LEU A 8 -10.74 -0.90 -15.60
C LEU A 8 -11.28 -1.24 -14.21
N ALA A 9 -10.39 -1.31 -13.21
CA ALA A 9 -10.82 -1.11 -11.83
C ALA A 9 -11.52 0.26 -11.78
N THR A 10 -12.84 0.27 -11.54
CA THR A 10 -13.55 1.53 -11.37
C THR A 10 -13.07 2.18 -10.09
N TRP A 11 -12.65 3.45 -10.21
CA TRP A 11 -11.93 4.23 -9.19
C TRP A 11 -12.55 4.17 -7.79
N GLU A 12 -13.87 4.09 -7.72
CA GLU A 12 -14.67 3.90 -6.51
C GLU A 12 -14.15 2.77 -5.61
N ARG A 13 -13.67 1.65 -6.19
CA ARG A 13 -13.20 0.50 -5.41
C ARG A 13 -11.87 0.77 -4.70
N LEU A 14 -10.89 1.37 -5.38
CA LEU A 14 -9.58 1.66 -4.76
C LEU A 14 -9.66 2.81 -3.74
N LEU A 15 -10.51 3.81 -3.98
CA LEU A 15 -10.80 4.88 -3.01
C LEU A 15 -11.48 4.34 -1.74
N VAL A 16 -12.46 3.44 -1.86
CA VAL A 16 -13.08 2.77 -0.70
C VAL A 16 -12.08 1.91 0.08
N ILE A 17 -11.12 1.25 -0.60
CA ILE A 17 -10.08 0.44 0.06
C ILE A 17 -9.16 1.32 0.92
N LEU A 18 -8.67 2.45 0.41
CA LEU A 18 -7.69 3.29 1.13
C LEU A 18 -8.30 4.21 2.21
N LEU A 19 -9.60 4.52 2.17
CA LEU A 19 -10.21 5.49 3.10
C LEU A 19 -10.81 4.88 4.39
N SER A 20 -10.91 3.56 4.51
CA SER A 20 -11.99 2.94 5.31
C SER A 20 -11.65 2.37 6.69
N SER A 21 -10.44 2.57 7.25
CA SER A 21 -10.08 1.96 8.55
C SER A 21 -10.36 2.84 9.77
N ILE A 22 -9.71 4.01 9.92
CA ILE A 22 -9.78 4.82 11.15
C ILE A 22 -11.17 5.36 11.40
N ILE A 23 -11.70 6.11 10.43
CA ILE A 23 -12.94 6.90 10.57
C ILE A 23 -14.11 6.01 10.96
N PHE A 24 -14.10 4.75 10.53
CA PHE A 24 -15.18 3.83 10.85
C PHE A 24 -14.94 3.05 12.16
N ARG A 25 -13.70 2.72 12.54
CA ARG A 25 -13.44 1.78 13.65
C ARG A 25 -13.11 2.39 15.01
N ASP A 26 -12.30 3.45 15.06
CA ASP A 26 -11.68 3.88 16.33
C ASP A 26 -12.71 4.34 17.37
N TYR A 27 -12.79 3.63 18.49
CA TYR A 27 -13.58 4.03 19.66
C TYR A 27 -12.99 3.51 20.97
N ILE A 28 -13.31 4.16 22.09
CA ILE A 28 -12.89 3.75 23.44
C ILE A 28 -13.55 2.40 23.79
N ASP A 29 -12.79 1.50 24.42
CA ASP A 29 -13.18 0.15 24.84
C ASP A 29 -13.73 -0.77 23.72
N SER A 30 -13.49 -0.43 22.44
CA SER A 30 -13.90 -1.21 21.27
C SER A 30 -13.04 -2.45 20.96
N GLY A 31 -11.82 -2.52 21.52
CA GLY A 31 -10.79 -3.45 21.07
C GLY A 31 -9.97 -2.96 19.86
N SER A 32 -10.15 -1.72 19.38
CA SER A 32 -9.15 -1.06 18.52
C SER A 32 -7.81 -0.95 19.25
N VAL A 33 -6.71 -1.05 18.50
CA VAL A 33 -5.35 -0.78 19.01
C VAL A 33 -5.17 0.71 19.34
N TYR A 34 -5.91 1.60 18.68
CA TYR A 34 -5.90 3.04 18.96
C TYR A 34 -7.12 3.45 19.78
N ILE A 35 -6.87 3.83 21.03
CA ILE A 35 -7.91 4.29 21.97
C ILE A 35 -8.24 5.76 21.68
N LEU A 36 -8.90 5.98 20.55
CA LEU A 36 -9.30 7.29 20.02
C LEU A 36 -10.79 7.24 19.67
N ALA A 37 -11.48 8.38 19.70
CA ALA A 37 -12.94 8.42 19.51
C ALA A 37 -13.36 8.77 18.06
N TYR A 38 -12.50 8.53 17.07
CA TYR A 38 -12.69 9.04 15.69
C TYR A 38 -13.95 8.52 14.99
N SER A 39 -14.44 7.32 15.34
CA SER A 39 -15.66 6.77 14.75
C SER A 39 -16.97 7.30 15.32
N GLY A 40 -16.94 8.17 16.34
CA GLY A 40 -18.15 8.71 16.97
C GLY A 40 -19.06 7.67 17.65
N GLY A 41 -18.68 6.39 17.66
CA GLY A 41 -19.49 5.26 18.11
C GLY A 41 -19.92 4.29 17.01
N GLU A 42 -19.41 4.41 15.77
CA GLU A 42 -19.74 3.50 14.66
C GLU A 42 -19.02 2.14 14.74
N VAL A 43 -17.80 2.09 15.30
CA VAL A 43 -17.02 0.87 15.62
C VAL A 43 -16.87 -0.14 14.46
N GLY A 44 -16.92 0.32 13.22
CA GLY A 44 -16.80 -0.46 11.98
C GLY A 44 -18.12 -0.94 11.40
N VAL A 45 -19.23 -0.85 12.14
CA VAL A 45 -20.52 -1.44 11.75
C VAL A 45 -21.06 -0.89 10.43
N PRO A 46 -21.01 0.43 10.13
CA PRO A 46 -21.44 0.95 8.82
C PRO A 46 -20.56 0.46 7.67
N TYR A 47 -19.23 0.40 7.88
CA TYR A 47 -18.30 -0.10 6.87
C TYR A 47 -18.61 -1.56 6.49
N GLU A 48 -18.70 -2.46 7.47
CA GLU A 48 -19.02 -3.88 7.24
C GLU A 48 -20.42 -4.10 6.64
N THR A 49 -21.37 -3.19 6.91
CA THR A 49 -22.74 -3.30 6.42
C THR A 49 -22.89 -2.80 4.97
N TYR A 50 -22.19 -1.73 4.59
CA TYR A 50 -22.32 -1.11 3.27
C TYR A 50 -21.29 -1.60 2.25
N PHE A 51 -20.14 -2.12 2.67
CA PHE A 51 -19.05 -2.56 1.78
C PHE A 51 -18.75 -4.06 1.96
N PRO A 52 -19.38 -4.94 1.15
CA PRO A 52 -19.16 -6.39 1.22
C PRO A 52 -17.79 -6.79 0.64
N MET A 53 -16.75 -6.62 1.44
CA MET A 53 -15.37 -7.04 1.14
C MET A 53 -15.15 -8.53 1.47
N PRO A 54 -14.18 -9.22 0.85
CA PRO A 54 -13.95 -10.66 1.04
C PRO A 54 -13.20 -10.97 2.34
N THR A 55 -13.72 -10.50 3.48
CA THR A 55 -13.12 -10.70 4.82
C THR A 55 -13.30 -12.14 5.31
N PRO A 56 -12.38 -12.67 6.15
CA PRO A 56 -12.49 -14.02 6.70
C PRO A 56 -13.62 -14.17 7.73
N ALA A 57 -14.07 -13.08 8.35
CA ALA A 57 -15.22 -13.02 9.24
C ALA A 57 -15.72 -11.57 9.40
N LYS A 58 -16.83 -11.40 10.13
CA LYS A 58 -17.13 -10.13 10.80
C LYS A 58 -16.02 -9.81 11.82
N ASP A 59 -15.75 -8.53 11.99
CA ASP A 59 -14.72 -7.93 12.84
C ASP A 59 -13.28 -8.26 12.45
N LYS A 60 -13.08 -8.59 11.17
CA LYS A 60 -11.76 -8.93 10.59
C LYS A 60 -11.56 -8.25 9.24
N PRO A 61 -11.46 -6.91 9.17
CA PRO A 61 -11.40 -6.15 7.91
C PRO A 61 -10.02 -6.20 7.21
N TRP A 62 -9.42 -7.39 7.17
CA TRP A 62 -8.21 -7.72 6.40
C TRP A 62 -8.52 -8.84 5.43
N TYR A 63 -8.05 -8.72 4.19
CA TYR A 63 -8.40 -9.61 3.08
C TYR A 63 -7.41 -9.44 1.93
N SER A 64 -7.47 -10.36 0.96
CA SER A 64 -6.70 -10.25 -0.27
C SER A 64 -7.58 -10.39 -1.51
N ILE A 65 -7.12 -9.81 -2.62
CA ILE A 65 -7.74 -9.92 -3.95
C ILE A 65 -6.65 -10.07 -5.01
N GLU A 66 -6.90 -10.92 -6.01
CA GLU A 66 -6.11 -10.95 -7.24
C GLU A 66 -6.83 -10.15 -8.33
N GLN A 67 -6.14 -9.21 -8.98
CA GLN A 67 -6.66 -8.47 -10.13
C GLN A 67 -5.63 -8.49 -11.27
N GLY A 68 -5.85 -9.39 -12.23
CA GLY A 68 -4.97 -9.55 -13.40
C GLY A 68 -3.62 -10.14 -13.01
N ASN A 69 -2.56 -9.32 -13.05
CA ASN A 69 -1.19 -9.71 -12.71
C ASN A 69 -0.78 -9.33 -11.28
N VAL A 70 -1.71 -8.77 -10.49
CA VAL A 70 -1.44 -8.20 -9.16
C VAL A 70 -2.18 -9.00 -8.10
N HIS A 71 -1.47 -9.42 -7.05
CA HIS A 71 -2.05 -9.80 -5.77
C HIS A 71 -2.01 -8.59 -4.83
N ILE A 72 -3.12 -8.28 -4.17
CA ILE A 72 -3.25 -7.18 -3.23
C ILE A 72 -3.56 -7.77 -1.85
N THR A 73 -2.68 -7.54 -0.87
CA THR A 73 -2.89 -7.89 0.54
C THR A 73 -3.30 -6.62 1.30
N MET A 74 -4.57 -6.53 1.72
CA MET A 74 -5.08 -5.42 2.53
C MET A 74 -5.11 -5.79 4.02
N ILE A 75 -4.53 -4.95 4.87
CA ILE A 75 -4.59 -5.08 6.33
C ILE A 75 -5.44 -3.98 6.97
N SER A 76 -5.99 -4.27 8.15
CA SER A 76 -6.57 -3.27 9.03
C SER A 76 -5.51 -2.75 10.00
N THR A 77 -5.20 -1.46 9.89
CA THR A 77 -4.29 -0.77 10.79
C THR A 77 -4.92 -0.39 12.13
N GLU A 78 -6.14 -0.86 12.45
CA GLU A 78 -6.79 -0.60 13.75
C GLU A 78 -6.96 -1.87 14.60
N HIS A 79 -6.61 -3.05 14.06
CA HIS A 79 -6.67 -4.35 14.74
C HIS A 79 -5.25 -4.90 14.93
N ASP A 80 -4.99 -5.65 16.02
CA ASP A 80 -3.63 -6.13 16.36
C ASP A 80 -2.85 -6.71 15.16
N TRP A 81 -1.69 -6.13 14.86
CA TRP A 81 -0.73 -6.56 13.82
C TRP A 81 0.58 -7.10 14.42
N THR A 82 0.65 -7.34 15.73
CA THR A 82 1.82 -7.95 16.37
C THR A 82 2.02 -9.40 15.95
N LYS A 83 3.24 -9.92 16.11
CA LYS A 83 3.65 -11.23 15.54
C LYS A 83 2.83 -12.45 16.03
N ASN A 84 2.05 -12.30 17.09
CA ASN A 84 1.19 -13.35 17.66
C ASN A 84 -0.29 -13.18 17.27
N SER A 85 -0.68 -12.09 16.60
CA SER A 85 -2.07 -11.80 16.25
C SER A 85 -2.60 -12.67 15.12
N GLU A 86 -3.92 -12.84 15.07
CA GLU A 86 -4.58 -13.54 13.96
C GLU A 86 -4.31 -12.87 12.62
N GLN A 87 -4.40 -11.53 12.56
CA GLN A 87 -4.11 -10.75 11.35
C GLN A 87 -2.66 -10.93 10.88
N TYR A 88 -1.67 -10.99 11.79
CA TYR A 88 -0.27 -11.20 11.40
C TYR A 88 -0.04 -12.61 10.84
N GLN A 89 -0.61 -13.64 11.48
CA GLN A 89 -0.51 -15.01 10.97
C GLN A 89 -1.29 -15.18 9.65
N TRP A 90 -2.41 -14.48 9.48
CA TRP A 90 -3.15 -14.40 8.22
C TRP A 90 -2.32 -13.73 7.12
N MET A 91 -1.82 -12.50 7.30
CA MET A 91 -1.10 -11.78 6.23
C MET A 91 0.20 -12.50 5.83
N LYS A 92 0.86 -13.15 6.80
CA LYS A 92 2.04 -13.99 6.56
C LYS A 92 1.69 -15.22 5.71
N LYS A 93 0.54 -15.85 5.95
CA LYS A 93 0.07 -17.00 5.17
C LYS A 93 -0.36 -16.56 3.76
N ASP A 94 -1.09 -15.45 3.66
CA ASP A 94 -1.55 -14.86 2.40
C ASP A 94 -0.37 -14.56 1.46
N MET A 95 0.55 -13.70 1.87
CA MET A 95 1.71 -13.31 1.06
C MET A 95 2.66 -14.47 0.74
N ALA A 96 2.69 -15.52 1.58
CA ALA A 96 3.46 -16.75 1.32
C ALA A 96 2.76 -17.73 0.36
N SER A 97 1.47 -17.51 0.05
CA SER A 97 0.69 -18.33 -0.89
C SER A 97 0.62 -17.77 -2.32
N VAL A 98 1.13 -16.55 -2.53
CA VAL A 98 1.08 -15.84 -3.81
C VAL A 98 1.87 -16.59 -4.89
N ASP A 99 1.15 -17.13 -5.87
CA ASP A 99 1.76 -17.74 -7.05
C ASP A 99 2.23 -16.64 -8.01
N ARG A 100 3.48 -16.22 -7.83
CA ARG A 100 4.17 -15.22 -8.67
C ARG A 100 4.25 -15.60 -10.15
N SER A 101 3.93 -16.84 -10.55
CA SER A 101 3.77 -17.19 -11.98
C SER A 101 2.43 -16.71 -12.55
N LYS A 102 1.39 -16.57 -11.73
CA LYS A 102 0.10 -15.97 -12.09
C LYS A 102 0.11 -14.46 -11.83
N THR A 103 0.30 -14.09 -10.57
CA THR A 103 0.30 -12.73 -10.00
C THR A 103 1.73 -12.32 -9.62
N PRO A 104 2.59 -11.95 -10.60
CA PRO A 104 3.99 -11.60 -10.35
C PRO A 104 4.18 -10.41 -9.42
N LEU A 105 3.20 -9.51 -9.32
CA LEU A 105 3.27 -8.25 -8.57
C LEU A 105 2.50 -8.38 -7.25
N LEU A 106 3.14 -8.03 -6.13
CA LEU A 106 2.51 -8.02 -4.81
C LEU A 106 2.44 -6.59 -4.26
N ILE A 107 1.22 -6.08 -4.12
CA ILE A 107 0.95 -4.81 -3.44
C ILE A 107 0.47 -5.11 -2.01
N PHE A 108 1.08 -4.44 -1.04
CA PHE A 108 0.61 -4.40 0.34
C PHE A 108 -0.16 -3.10 0.56
N MET A 109 -1.31 -3.16 1.23
CA MET A 109 -2.13 -2.00 1.51
C MET A 109 -2.50 -1.94 3.00
N GLY A 110 -2.41 -0.75 3.57
CA GLY A 110 -2.95 -0.42 4.88
C GLY A 110 -3.44 1.03 4.89
N HIS A 111 -3.98 1.49 6.00
CA HIS A 111 -4.42 2.88 6.13
C HIS A 111 -3.37 3.72 6.86
N ARG A 112 -3.02 3.42 8.12
CA ARG A 112 -1.88 4.08 8.80
C ARG A 112 -0.53 3.71 8.17
N PRO A 113 0.32 4.69 7.81
CA PRO A 113 1.59 4.41 7.16
C PRO A 113 2.68 3.90 8.10
N MET A 114 3.61 3.12 7.55
CA MET A 114 4.87 2.74 8.21
C MET A 114 5.94 3.84 8.15
N TYR A 115 5.85 4.78 7.21
CA TYR A 115 6.69 5.96 7.16
C TYR A 115 5.84 7.15 6.77
N THR A 116 5.94 8.26 7.50
CA THR A 116 5.47 9.56 7.04
C THR A 116 6.37 10.66 7.59
N SER A 117 6.42 11.79 6.88
CA SER A 117 6.96 13.03 7.38
C SER A 117 5.90 13.93 8.03
N ALA A 118 4.61 13.57 8.10
CA ALA A 118 3.65 14.43 8.81
C ALA A 118 3.90 14.49 10.33
N PRO A 119 3.70 15.65 10.99
CA PRO A 119 3.91 15.82 12.42
C PRO A 119 2.83 15.19 13.30
N GLY A 120 3.20 14.89 14.56
CA GLY A 120 2.25 14.60 15.65
C GLY A 120 1.56 13.24 15.54
N PHE A 121 0.28 13.17 15.95
CA PHE A 121 -0.50 11.92 15.99
C PHE A 121 -0.84 11.31 14.62
N LEU A 122 -0.44 11.97 13.52
CA LEU A 122 -0.44 11.41 12.17
C LEU A 122 0.80 10.51 11.94
N SER A 123 1.87 10.70 12.70
CA SER A 123 3.09 9.91 12.58
C SER A 123 2.87 8.46 13.05
N VAL A 124 3.17 7.53 12.13
CA VAL A 124 3.66 6.15 12.32
C VAL A 124 3.70 5.65 13.77
N ASP A 125 3.01 4.55 14.08
CA ASP A 125 3.41 3.69 15.20
C ASP A 125 4.64 2.87 14.78
N GLU A 126 5.80 3.18 15.37
CA GLU A 126 7.08 2.48 15.14
C GLU A 126 6.97 0.95 15.33
N LYS A 127 5.98 0.48 16.11
CA LYS A 127 5.69 -0.95 16.27
C LYS A 127 5.19 -1.60 14.97
N VAL A 128 4.48 -0.88 14.10
CA VAL A 128 4.11 -1.39 12.76
C VAL A 128 5.39 -1.69 11.97
N VAL A 129 6.37 -0.77 11.99
CA VAL A 129 7.66 -0.95 11.32
C VAL A 129 8.39 -2.18 11.87
N ASP A 130 8.67 -2.25 13.17
CA ASP A 130 9.43 -3.37 13.77
C ASP A 130 8.72 -4.74 13.64
N LYS A 131 7.39 -4.77 13.61
CA LYS A 131 6.65 -6.03 13.48
C LYS A 131 6.42 -6.45 12.03
N VAL A 132 5.98 -5.54 11.16
CA VAL A 132 5.43 -5.83 9.82
C VAL A 132 6.46 -5.62 8.69
N GLU A 133 7.33 -4.61 8.75
CA GLU A 133 8.31 -4.33 7.70
C GLU A 133 9.22 -5.55 7.37
N PRO A 134 9.73 -6.32 8.35
CA PRO A 134 10.54 -7.51 8.06
C PRO A 134 9.77 -8.61 7.33
N LEU A 135 8.43 -8.65 7.46
CA LEU A 135 7.58 -9.58 6.72
C LEU A 135 7.41 -9.13 5.27
N LEU A 136 7.21 -7.82 5.02
CA LEU A 136 7.08 -7.31 3.65
C LEU A 136 8.38 -7.51 2.85
N LEU A 137 9.53 -7.34 3.51
CA LEU A 137 10.84 -7.66 2.97
C LEU A 137 10.96 -9.16 2.62
N ALA A 138 10.57 -10.05 3.54
CA ALA A 138 10.64 -11.50 3.33
C ALA A 138 9.70 -12.00 2.22
N SER A 139 8.50 -11.42 2.11
CA SER A 139 7.50 -11.71 1.08
C SER A 139 7.81 -11.07 -0.29
N LYS A 140 8.86 -10.24 -0.37
CA LYS A 140 9.24 -9.44 -1.54
C LYS A 140 8.10 -8.55 -2.06
N VAL A 141 7.46 -7.80 -1.18
CA VAL A 141 6.40 -6.83 -1.53
C VAL A 141 6.99 -5.76 -2.48
N ASP A 142 6.33 -5.53 -3.61
CA ASP A 142 6.79 -4.62 -4.65
C ASP A 142 6.45 -3.16 -4.35
N LEU A 143 5.28 -2.94 -3.74
CA LEU A 143 4.73 -1.63 -3.43
C LEU A 143 3.91 -1.73 -2.15
N ALA A 144 4.14 -0.82 -1.20
CA ALA A 144 3.28 -0.62 -0.04
C ALA A 144 2.54 0.72 -0.18
N LEU A 145 1.20 0.67 -0.13
CA LEU A 145 0.33 1.83 -0.23
C LEU A 145 -0.33 2.13 1.12
N PHE A 146 -0.37 3.43 1.46
CA PHE A 146 -0.96 3.92 2.70
C PHE A 146 -1.79 5.18 2.49
N GLY A 147 -2.76 5.36 3.38
CA GLY A 147 -3.57 6.57 3.54
C GLY A 147 -3.33 7.16 4.94
N HIS A 148 -4.41 7.32 5.71
CA HIS A 148 -4.51 7.99 7.02
C HIS A 148 -3.98 9.42 7.04
N VAL A 149 -2.67 9.52 6.88
CA VAL A 149 -1.94 10.75 6.85
C VAL A 149 -2.33 11.46 5.58
N HIS A 150 -2.77 12.69 5.77
CA HIS A 150 -2.71 13.63 4.67
C HIS A 150 -1.24 13.92 4.41
N ASN A 151 -0.63 13.16 3.48
CA ASN A 151 0.45 13.57 2.59
C ASN A 151 0.59 12.63 1.39
N TYR A 152 0.66 13.14 0.15
CA TYR A 152 1.24 12.35 -0.94
C TYR A 152 2.73 12.41 -0.76
N GLU A 153 3.30 11.29 -0.37
CA GLU A 153 4.71 11.15 -0.06
C GLU A 153 5.21 9.83 -0.63
N ARG A 154 6.33 9.91 -1.36
CA ARG A 154 6.97 8.74 -1.95
C ARG A 154 8.36 8.55 -1.37
N THR A 155 8.62 7.35 -0.88
CA THR A 155 9.92 6.98 -0.30
C THR A 155 10.91 6.50 -1.36
N CYS A 156 12.19 6.48 -1.02
CA CYS A 156 13.15 5.53 -1.61
C CYS A 156 12.73 4.07 -1.32
N SER A 157 13.37 3.06 -1.92
CA SER A 157 13.20 1.68 -1.42
C SER A 157 13.77 1.64 0.01
N ILE A 158 12.92 1.45 1.01
CA ILE A 158 13.21 1.81 2.41
C ILE A 158 13.10 0.61 3.35
N TYR A 159 14.05 0.49 4.26
CA TYR A 159 14.05 -0.51 5.33
C TYR A 159 14.66 0.12 6.60
N LYS A 160 14.03 -0.03 7.76
CA LYS A 160 14.47 0.52 9.05
C LYS A 160 14.88 2.00 8.99
N SER A 161 14.05 2.84 8.39
CA SER A 161 14.26 4.27 8.16
C SER A 161 15.46 4.63 7.26
N GLN A 162 16.06 3.66 6.55
CA GLN A 162 17.22 3.85 5.68
C GLN A 162 16.89 3.59 4.21
N CYS A 163 17.43 4.41 3.30
CA CYS A 163 17.31 4.19 1.86
C CYS A 163 18.24 3.06 1.40
N MET A 164 17.64 1.95 0.99
CA MET A 164 18.34 0.78 0.45
C MET A 164 18.55 0.87 -1.07
N LYS A 165 17.74 1.68 -1.76
CA LYS A 165 17.91 2.04 -3.19
C LYS A 165 17.16 3.34 -3.51
N LEU A 166 17.81 4.25 -4.22
CA LEU A 166 17.14 5.41 -4.83
C LEU A 166 16.59 5.01 -6.23
N PRO A 167 15.46 5.57 -6.67
CA PRO A 167 14.98 5.37 -8.03
C PRO A 167 15.93 6.03 -9.04
N CYS A 168 16.03 5.43 -10.22
CA CYS A 168 16.73 6.02 -11.37
C CYS A 168 15.69 6.70 -12.27
N LYS A 169 16.04 7.81 -12.93
CA LYS A 169 15.19 8.35 -14.00
C LYS A 169 15.38 7.54 -15.28
N ASP A 170 14.27 7.21 -15.95
CA ASP A 170 14.31 6.64 -17.29
C ASP A 170 14.45 7.73 -18.38
N GLU A 171 14.41 7.32 -19.65
CA GLU A 171 14.53 8.19 -20.83
C GLU A 171 13.44 9.29 -20.90
N ALA A 172 12.29 9.08 -20.25
CA ALA A 172 11.21 10.07 -20.14
C ALA A 172 11.33 10.94 -18.88
N GLY A 173 12.39 10.76 -18.08
CA GLY A 173 12.58 11.43 -16.79
C GLY A 173 11.72 10.85 -15.65
N ILE A 174 11.06 9.72 -15.88
CA ILE A 174 10.15 9.07 -14.91
C ILE A 174 10.97 8.31 -13.87
N ASP A 175 10.70 8.57 -12.59
CA ASP A 175 11.35 7.85 -11.48
C ASP A 175 10.98 6.36 -11.54
N THR A 176 11.99 5.53 -11.77
CA THR A 176 11.91 4.09 -11.96
C THR A 176 12.60 3.37 -10.82
N TYR A 177 11.84 2.52 -10.12
CA TYR A 177 12.34 1.58 -9.12
C TYR A 177 12.61 0.24 -9.80
N ASP A 178 13.78 -0.33 -9.59
CA ASP A 178 14.18 -1.63 -10.13
C ASP A 178 14.34 -2.64 -8.98
N HIS A 179 13.53 -3.69 -9.01
CA HIS A 179 13.50 -4.75 -7.99
C HIS A 179 14.14 -6.08 -8.46
N SER A 180 14.95 -6.07 -9.53
CA SER A 180 15.75 -7.23 -9.96
C SER A 180 16.59 -7.83 -8.83
N ASN A 181 17.42 -6.99 -8.21
CA ASN A 181 18.02 -7.26 -6.90
C ASN A 181 17.15 -6.59 -5.82
N TYR A 182 16.23 -7.37 -5.25
CA TYR A 182 15.25 -6.89 -4.28
C TYR A 182 15.90 -6.56 -2.92
N ASN A 183 16.03 -5.27 -2.63
CA ASN A 183 16.64 -4.78 -1.38
C ASN A 183 15.61 -4.41 -0.29
N ALA A 184 14.46 -3.85 -0.69
CA ALA A 184 13.41 -3.31 0.18
C ALA A 184 12.16 -2.94 -0.65
N PRO A 185 10.95 -2.90 -0.06
CA PRO A 185 9.77 -2.38 -0.72
C PRO A 185 9.87 -0.86 -0.97
N MET A 186 9.19 -0.38 -2.01
CA MET A 186 8.87 1.04 -2.21
C MET A 186 7.60 1.36 -1.43
N GLN A 187 7.51 2.53 -0.77
CA GLN A 187 6.30 2.96 -0.08
C GLN A 187 5.77 4.28 -0.64
N ALA A 188 4.45 4.36 -0.80
CA ALA A 188 3.73 5.57 -1.19
C ALA A 188 2.57 5.81 -0.21
N ILE A 189 2.56 7.00 0.40
CA ILE A 189 1.48 7.55 1.21
C ILE A 189 0.71 8.54 0.34
N ILE A 190 -0.60 8.69 0.57
CA ILE A 190 -1.51 9.38 -0.36
C ILE A 190 -2.43 10.34 0.43
N LEU A 191 -2.19 11.68 0.33
CA LEU A 191 -3.10 12.86 0.49
C LEU A 191 -2.32 14.21 0.61
N LEU A 192 -2.38 15.04 1.70
CA LEU A 192 -1.79 16.41 1.75
C LEU A 192 -1.14 16.94 3.10
N ASP A 193 0.18 16.84 3.38
CA ASP A 193 1.02 17.67 4.33
C ASP A 193 2.52 17.19 4.48
N SER A 194 3.32 17.61 5.50
CA SER A 194 4.79 17.72 5.37
C SER A 194 5.69 17.89 6.63
N ILE A 195 6.83 17.17 6.66
CA ILE A 195 8.16 17.56 7.21
C ILE A 195 9.23 17.13 6.16
N ASN A 196 10.53 17.39 6.37
CA ASN A 196 11.61 17.00 5.47
C ASN A 196 12.49 15.85 6.02
N ASN A 197 12.18 14.61 5.65
CA ASN A 197 13.00 13.42 5.96
C ASN A 197 13.86 12.99 4.77
N SER A 198 15.07 12.47 5.02
CA SER A 198 16.06 12.11 3.98
C SER A 198 15.64 10.99 3.04
N TRP A 199 14.67 10.17 3.44
CA TRP A 199 14.11 9.08 2.64
C TRP A 199 12.89 9.48 1.81
N SER A 200 12.39 10.71 1.98
CA SER A 200 11.19 11.23 1.32
C SER A 200 11.59 12.01 0.07
N LEU A 201 11.24 11.48 -1.10
CA LEU A 201 11.76 11.92 -2.40
C LEU A 201 10.85 12.90 -3.15
N SER A 202 9.55 12.81 -2.91
CA SER A 202 8.54 13.63 -3.56
C SER A 202 7.39 13.83 -2.58
N ARG A 203 6.96 15.08 -2.41
CA ARG A 203 5.86 15.47 -1.53
C ARG A 203 4.95 16.45 -2.26
N HIS A 204 3.64 16.20 -2.23
CA HIS A 204 2.64 17.09 -2.80
C HIS A 204 1.46 17.25 -1.84
N SER A 205 1.11 18.50 -1.56
CA SER A 205 -0.03 18.90 -0.70
C SER A 205 -1.16 19.47 -1.54
N GLU A 206 -1.57 18.74 -2.58
CA GLU A 206 -2.69 19.05 -3.46
C GLU A 206 -3.67 17.87 -3.48
N TYR A 207 -4.97 18.13 -3.62
CA TYR A 207 -5.93 17.06 -3.88
C TYR A 207 -5.62 16.38 -5.21
N GLY A 208 -5.74 15.06 -5.26
CA GLY A 208 -5.40 14.30 -6.46
C GLY A 208 -5.95 12.89 -6.48
N SER A 209 -5.53 12.13 -7.48
CA SER A 209 -5.95 10.75 -7.73
C SER A 209 -4.74 9.90 -8.15
N LEU A 210 -4.60 8.70 -7.57
CA LEU A 210 -3.58 7.71 -7.95
C LEU A 210 -4.20 6.68 -8.89
N ARG A 211 -3.72 6.66 -10.14
CA ARG A 211 -4.02 5.62 -11.11
C ARG A 211 -2.90 4.60 -11.16
N GLU A 212 -3.26 3.33 -11.21
CA GLU A 212 -2.31 2.24 -11.42
C GLU A 212 -2.51 1.56 -12.78
N HIS A 213 -1.41 1.14 -13.40
CA HIS A 213 -1.41 0.31 -14.59
C HIS A 213 -0.34 -0.77 -14.51
N ALA A 214 -0.76 -2.03 -14.31
CA ALA A 214 0.13 -3.16 -14.10
C ALA A 214 0.24 -4.06 -15.35
N THR A 215 1.47 -4.31 -15.80
CA THR A 215 1.83 -5.34 -16.78
C THR A 215 2.15 -6.66 -16.05
N ARG A 216 2.93 -7.56 -16.64
CA ARG A 216 3.52 -8.72 -15.93
C ARG A 216 4.87 -8.42 -15.28
N THR A 217 5.44 -7.25 -15.56
CA THR A 217 6.81 -6.86 -15.22
C THR A 217 6.89 -5.50 -14.55
N ASP A 218 5.86 -4.65 -14.68
CA ASP A 218 5.90 -3.24 -14.29
C ASP A 218 4.56 -2.78 -13.70
N ILE A 219 4.60 -2.00 -12.63
CA ILE A 219 3.48 -1.15 -12.17
C ILE A 219 3.83 0.28 -12.55
N LYS A 220 2.96 0.94 -13.31
CA LYS A 220 3.02 2.41 -13.49
C LYS A 220 2.04 3.07 -12.53
N LEU A 221 2.54 4.06 -11.80
CA LEU A 221 1.80 4.88 -10.86
C LEU A 221 1.71 6.31 -11.43
N GLU A 222 0.49 6.79 -11.65
CA GLU A 222 0.18 8.11 -12.18
C GLU A 222 -0.61 8.87 -11.11
N VAL A 223 0.05 9.84 -10.45
CA VAL A 223 -0.62 10.75 -9.51
C VAL A 223 -0.96 12.05 -10.23
N SER A 224 -2.25 12.29 -10.40
CA SER A 224 -2.80 13.49 -11.05
C SER A 224 -3.36 14.44 -9.99
N MET A 225 -2.85 15.67 -9.93
CA MET A 225 -3.26 16.70 -8.96
C MET A 225 -4.22 17.71 -9.58
N TYR A 226 -5.31 18.03 -8.87
CA TYR A 226 -6.44 18.78 -9.43
C TYR A 226 -6.20 20.30 -9.56
N GLU A 227 -5.40 20.93 -8.70
CA GLU A 227 -5.24 22.39 -8.71
C GLU A 227 -4.21 22.88 -9.74
N ASN A 228 -3.08 22.19 -9.89
CA ASN A 228 -2.01 22.59 -10.83
C ASN A 228 -1.93 21.76 -12.13
N LEU A 229 -2.81 20.78 -12.36
CA LEU A 229 -2.72 19.80 -13.48
C LEU A 229 -1.34 19.09 -13.55
N ARG A 230 -0.66 18.96 -12.41
CA ARG A 230 0.66 18.33 -12.33
C ARG A 230 0.50 16.82 -12.27
N LEU A 231 1.15 16.15 -13.23
CA LEU A 231 1.22 14.70 -13.34
C LEU A 231 2.56 14.22 -12.77
N ALA A 232 2.53 13.55 -11.62
CA ALA A 232 3.67 12.82 -11.10
C ALA A 232 3.60 11.35 -11.58
N LEU A 233 4.41 11.04 -12.60
CA LEU A 233 4.52 9.69 -13.18
C LEU A 233 5.72 8.96 -12.59
N HIS A 234 5.49 7.74 -12.11
CA HIS A 234 6.49 6.83 -11.53
C HIS A 234 6.29 5.40 -12.03
N THR A 235 7.35 4.59 -12.08
CA THR A 235 7.27 3.17 -12.48
C THR A 235 8.01 2.28 -11.47
N VAL A 236 7.41 1.18 -11.05
CA VAL A 236 8.08 0.10 -10.30
C VAL A 236 8.23 -1.09 -11.25
N ARG A 237 9.48 -1.49 -11.55
CA ARG A 237 9.80 -2.61 -12.45
C ARG A 237 10.32 -3.81 -11.68
N HIS A 238 9.62 -4.94 -11.81
CA HIS A 238 9.99 -6.25 -11.28
C HIS A 238 10.76 -7.05 -12.35
N LEU A 239 12.04 -6.74 -12.53
CA LEU A 239 12.92 -7.40 -13.51
C LEU A 239 13.52 -8.71 -12.98
N ARG A 240 12.71 -9.77 -12.88
CA ARG A 240 13.22 -11.14 -12.63
C ARG A 240 13.72 -11.81 -13.91
N MET A 241 15.03 -12.04 -14.00
CA MET A 241 15.63 -12.96 -14.97
C MET A 241 15.59 -14.42 -14.48
N ASP A 242 14.41 -14.91 -14.08
CA ASP A 242 14.22 -16.28 -13.55
C ASP A 242 13.89 -17.30 -14.66
N SER A 243 14.64 -17.28 -15.77
CA SER A 243 15.02 -18.49 -16.52
C SER A 243 16.06 -18.15 -17.60
N MET A 244 17.17 -18.88 -17.59
CA MET A 244 18.09 -18.92 -18.74
C MET A 244 17.46 -19.74 -19.87
N THR A 245 17.74 -19.37 -21.12
CA THR A 245 17.49 -20.24 -22.26
C THR A 245 18.33 -21.51 -22.12
N PHE A 246 17.69 -22.65 -21.87
CA PHE A 246 18.30 -23.93 -22.20
C PHE A 246 18.22 -24.12 -23.72
N ILE A 247 19.38 -24.43 -24.32
CA ILE A 247 19.55 -24.76 -25.74
C ILE A 247 19.25 -26.25 -25.93
#